data_AF-A0A9D6T840-F1
#
_entry.id   AF-A0A9D6T840-F1
#
_cell.length_a   1.000
_cell.length_b   1.000
_cell.length_c   1.000
_cell.angle_alpha   90.00
_cell.angle_beta   90.00
_cell.angle_gamma   90.00
#
_symmetry.space_group_name_H-M   'P 1'
#
loop_
_entity.id
_entity.type
_entity.pdbx_description
1 polymer ?
#
loop_
_entity_poly.entity_id
_entity_poly.type
_entity_poly.pdbx_seq_one_letter_code
_entity_poly.pdbx_strand_id
1 'polypeptide(L)'
;MAIAAPGSGVRPLRWPAPSELRALAFLLQPRWLAARNRRRRLTRAGRLQAGVLSVVALGFGVAVFIGFARALRYFLSIPDFGPVLTYKLLGMVFMTFFSVLLFSNIVTSLSTFFLSRELDRLVAAPIPPARFFYNRFAETIIDSSWMVLLFAVPAFLAYGVVHHTGPMFYLAVALTLPPFLVIPAAIGTTLTAVLVNVFPARRTKDILLLLSIVAVAVLYLFIRMLQPERLVNPEAFADFMDFLGAMQAPSSPLLPSTWATEAVFPLLGLRPGSPGFYYLLLLSTAAVTAMGSEWALRRLFLPGWTKAQEGRQARLTRRPAWESALRLVSAPFAMQTRLILIKDVKAFFRDTSQWSQLILLLALVVVYVYNFSVLPLQGSPLVTFYFKNVIAFLNLALAGFVVAAVAVRFIYPSISLEGKALWVLRTAPLELRRVWWAKFWSGLLPLLVLGEVLVLATNSYLRVMPFMMWLSSVTLFAISFGIVSLGLAVGVTYPNFEADNAARVAASTGGLVYMILCMSFIGLVVVLEAWPVYVLFMSWLRASAVSTATWVSIAASLAAALAISVLVFVVSTRYGLRRLQMIEG
;
A
#
# COMPACT_ATOMS: atom_id res chain seq x y z
N MET A 1 -75.80 -4.92 7.96
CA MET A 1 -76.27 -4.50 6.62
C MET A 1 -75.12 -3.75 5.97
N ALA A 2 -74.85 -4.01 4.69
CA ALA A 2 -73.66 -3.62 3.90
C ALA A 2 -72.36 -4.38 4.19
N ILE A 3 -71.54 -4.84 3.24
CA ILE A 3 -71.65 -5.20 1.81
C ILE A 3 -70.42 -6.13 1.60
N ALA A 4 -70.60 -7.29 0.95
CA ALA A 4 -69.48 -8.09 0.47
C ALA A 4 -68.83 -7.41 -0.74
N ALA A 5 -67.50 -7.30 -0.76
CA ALA A 5 -66.74 -7.02 -1.97
C ALA A 5 -65.93 -8.27 -2.36
N PRO A 6 -65.94 -8.69 -3.65
CA PRO A 6 -65.41 -9.96 -4.10
C PRO A 6 -63.92 -9.90 -4.46
N GLY A 7 -63.34 -11.08 -4.64
CA GLY A 7 -61.91 -11.33 -4.77
C GLY A 7 -61.13 -10.39 -5.69
N SER A 8 -60.02 -9.89 -5.16
CA SER A 8 -58.82 -9.66 -5.97
C SER A 8 -57.81 -10.72 -5.55
N GLY A 9 -57.70 -11.76 -6.37
CA GLY A 9 -56.65 -12.77 -6.28
C GLY A 9 -55.29 -12.18 -6.64
N VAL A 10 -54.83 -11.17 -5.89
CA VAL A 10 -53.43 -10.76 -5.91
C VAL A 10 -52.68 -11.84 -5.17
N ARG A 11 -52.32 -12.92 -5.89
CA ARG A 11 -51.22 -13.78 -5.46
C ARG A 11 -50.08 -12.82 -5.13
N PRO A 12 -49.57 -12.78 -3.88
CA PRO A 12 -48.36 -12.01 -3.62
C PRO A 12 -47.35 -12.47 -4.67
N LEU A 13 -46.74 -11.51 -5.38
CA LEU A 13 -45.65 -11.76 -6.31
C LEU A 13 -44.58 -12.54 -5.55
N ARG A 14 -44.69 -13.86 -5.56
CA ARG A 14 -43.65 -14.79 -5.16
C ARG A 14 -42.64 -14.68 -6.27
N TRP A 15 -41.78 -13.66 -6.16
CA TRP A 15 -40.48 -13.71 -6.82
C TRP A 15 -39.95 -15.12 -6.53
N PRO A 16 -39.74 -15.97 -7.56
CA PRO A 16 -39.19 -17.29 -7.32
C PRO A 16 -37.91 -17.04 -6.54
N ALA A 17 -37.88 -17.44 -5.27
CA ALA A 17 -36.73 -17.23 -4.42
C ALA A 17 -35.58 -17.88 -5.19
N PRO A 18 -34.64 -17.08 -5.76
CA PRO A 18 -33.55 -17.67 -6.48
C PRO A 18 -32.85 -18.60 -5.48
N SER A 19 -32.41 -19.79 -5.91
CA SER A 19 -31.53 -20.60 -5.07
C SER A 19 -30.45 -19.68 -4.48
N GLU A 20 -30.04 -19.91 -3.23
CA GLU A 20 -29.22 -18.93 -2.49
C GLU A 20 -27.99 -18.47 -3.29
N LEU A 21 -27.42 -19.38 -4.09
CA LEU A 21 -26.34 -19.14 -5.05
C LEU A 21 -26.71 -18.18 -6.18
N ARG A 22 -27.91 -18.27 -6.77
CA ARG A 22 -28.39 -17.37 -7.84
C ARG A 22 -28.64 -15.95 -7.32
N ALA A 23 -29.13 -15.82 -6.08
CA ALA A 23 -29.33 -14.50 -5.46
C ALA A 23 -27.99 -13.82 -5.14
N LEU A 24 -27.01 -14.58 -4.65
CA LEU A 24 -25.64 -14.09 -4.45
C LEU A 24 -24.98 -13.70 -5.78
N ALA A 25 -25.14 -14.53 -6.81
CA ALA A 25 -24.64 -14.22 -8.15
C ALA A 25 -25.24 -12.93 -8.71
N PHE A 26 -26.54 -12.68 -8.48
CA PHE A 26 -27.21 -11.44 -8.90
C PHE A 26 -26.65 -10.19 -8.19
N LEU A 27 -26.28 -10.30 -6.91
CA LEU A 27 -25.65 -9.20 -6.17
C LEU A 27 -24.22 -8.89 -6.62
N LEU A 28 -23.48 -9.90 -7.12
CA LEU A 28 -22.13 -9.74 -7.67
C LEU A 28 -22.13 -9.35 -9.17
N GLN A 29 -23.25 -9.57 -9.87
CA GLN A 29 -23.40 -9.32 -11.30
C GLN A 29 -23.07 -7.87 -11.73
N PRO A 30 -23.47 -6.80 -11.01
CA PRO A 30 -23.15 -5.43 -11.41
C PRO A 30 -21.64 -5.18 -11.49
N ARG A 31 -20.83 -5.79 -10.61
CA ARG A 31 -19.37 -5.66 -10.64
C ARG A 31 -18.76 -6.43 -11.80
N TRP A 32 -19.23 -7.64 -12.08
CA TRP A 32 -18.78 -8.40 -13.24
C TRP A 32 -19.13 -7.69 -14.54
N LEU A 33 -20.35 -7.15 -14.66
CA LEU A 33 -20.78 -6.34 -15.79
C LEU A 33 -19.96 -5.04 -15.89
N ALA A 34 -19.68 -4.36 -14.78
CA ALA A 34 -18.82 -3.18 -14.75
C ALA A 34 -17.40 -3.52 -15.21
N ALA A 35 -16.81 -4.62 -14.75
CA ALA A 35 -15.48 -5.08 -15.18
C ALA A 35 -15.46 -5.44 -16.67
N ARG A 36 -16.49 -6.15 -17.15
CA ARG A 36 -16.66 -6.51 -18.58
C ARG A 36 -16.83 -5.27 -19.45
N ASN A 37 -17.68 -4.33 -19.05
CA ASN A 37 -17.92 -3.09 -19.76
C ASN A 37 -16.69 -2.19 -19.75
N ARG A 38 -15.95 -2.15 -18.63
CA ARG A 38 -14.67 -1.44 -18.52
C ARG A 38 -13.66 -1.99 -19.51
N ARG A 39 -13.51 -3.32 -19.60
CA ARG A 39 -12.64 -3.97 -20.60
C ARG A 39 -13.08 -3.66 -22.04
N ARG A 40 -14.38 -3.72 -22.34
CA ARG A 40 -14.93 -3.43 -23.68
C ARG A 40 -14.77 -1.97 -24.11
N ARG A 41 -14.80 -1.03 -23.17
CA ARG A 41 -14.69 0.42 -23.41
C ARG A 41 -13.28 0.97 -23.14
N LEU A 42 -12.24 0.13 -23.11
CA LEU A 42 -10.86 0.60 -22.91
C LEU A 42 -10.42 1.49 -24.07
N THR A 43 -10.19 2.77 -23.77
CA THR A 43 -9.49 3.70 -24.68
C THR A 43 -8.09 3.19 -25.00
N ARG A 44 -7.42 3.73 -26.04
CA ARG A 44 -6.02 3.37 -26.34
C ARG A 44 -5.10 3.53 -25.12
N ALA A 45 -5.30 4.60 -24.35
CA ALA A 45 -4.56 4.86 -23.11
C ALA A 45 -4.87 3.81 -22.03
N GLY A 46 -6.14 3.40 -21.88
CA GLY A 46 -6.54 2.34 -20.96
C GLY A 46 -5.98 0.97 -21.32
N ARG A 47 -5.90 0.64 -22.62
CA ARG A 47 -5.24 -0.60 -23.09
C ARG A 47 -3.75 -0.60 -22.81
N LEU A 48 -3.06 0.53 -23.05
CA LEU A 48 -1.64 0.68 -22.71
C LEU A 48 -1.41 0.53 -21.20
N GLN A 49 -2.23 1.16 -20.36
CA GLN A 49 -2.16 0.99 -18.90
C GLN A 49 -2.36 -0.47 -18.49
N ALA A 50 -3.36 -1.16 -19.03
CA ALA A 50 -3.58 -2.57 -18.75
C ALA A 50 -2.39 -3.44 -19.20
N GLY A 51 -1.81 -3.14 -20.36
CA GLY A 51 -0.59 -3.78 -20.85
C GLY A 51 0.60 -3.58 -19.92
N VAL A 52 0.93 -2.33 -19.56
CA VAL A 52 2.02 -2.00 -18.63
C VAL A 52 1.81 -2.68 -17.28
N LEU A 53 0.61 -2.60 -16.70
CA LEU A 53 0.31 -3.26 -15.43
C LEU A 53 0.43 -4.78 -15.52
N SER A 54 0.05 -5.38 -16.66
CA SER A 54 0.18 -6.83 -16.87
C SER A 54 1.65 -7.23 -16.99
N VAL A 55 2.48 -6.45 -17.70
CA VAL A 55 3.93 -6.67 -17.81
C VAL A 55 4.59 -6.53 -16.44
N VAL A 56 4.24 -5.52 -15.65
CA VAL A 56 4.76 -5.33 -14.29
C VAL A 56 4.33 -6.49 -13.38
N ALA A 57 3.07 -6.92 -13.43
CA ALA A 57 2.57 -8.04 -12.63
C ALA A 57 3.25 -9.36 -13.00
N LEU A 58 3.45 -9.63 -14.30
CA LEU A 58 4.18 -10.79 -14.79
C LEU A 58 5.65 -10.73 -14.41
N GLY A 59 6.32 -9.59 -14.60
CA GLY A 59 7.71 -9.38 -14.22
C GLY A 59 7.92 -9.57 -12.71
N PHE A 60 7.02 -9.05 -11.89
CA PHE A 60 7.00 -9.30 -10.45
C PHE A 60 6.83 -10.79 -10.13
N GLY A 61 5.87 -11.47 -10.77
CA GLY A 61 5.65 -12.90 -10.58
C GLY A 61 6.88 -13.75 -10.95
N VAL A 62 7.54 -13.42 -12.05
CA VAL A 62 8.80 -14.06 -12.48
C VAL A 62 9.93 -13.79 -11.48
N ALA A 63 10.08 -12.55 -10.99
CA ALA A 63 11.09 -12.21 -10.00
C ALA A 63 10.88 -12.97 -8.67
N VAL A 64 9.63 -13.06 -8.20
CA VAL A 64 9.28 -13.86 -7.01
C VAL A 64 9.58 -15.34 -7.24
N PHE A 65 9.18 -15.90 -8.38
CA PHE A 65 9.47 -17.29 -8.73
C PHE A 65 10.98 -17.57 -8.74
N ILE A 66 11.78 -16.72 -9.40
CA ILE A 66 13.24 -16.85 -9.44
C ILE A 66 13.84 -16.76 -8.03
N GLY A 67 13.36 -15.81 -7.22
CA GLY A 67 13.81 -15.63 -5.84
C GLY A 67 13.59 -16.89 -4.99
N PHE A 68 12.36 -17.42 -4.99
CA PHE A 68 12.05 -18.67 -4.28
C PHE A 68 12.80 -19.87 -4.86
N ALA A 69 12.87 -20.00 -6.18
CA ALA A 69 13.57 -21.11 -6.80
C ALA A 69 15.06 -21.11 -6.45
N ARG A 70 15.70 -19.94 -6.41
CA ARG A 70 17.10 -19.79 -6.01
C ARG A 70 17.30 -20.10 -4.53
N ALA A 71 16.42 -19.60 -3.65
CA ALA A 71 16.48 -19.88 -2.21
C ALA A 71 16.32 -21.39 -1.93
N LEU A 72 15.34 -22.05 -2.55
CA LEU A 72 15.09 -23.48 -2.39
C LEU A 72 16.25 -24.34 -2.92
N ARG A 73 16.79 -24.02 -4.10
CA ARG A 73 17.98 -24.72 -4.63
C ARG A 73 19.19 -24.56 -3.72
N TYR A 74 19.35 -23.39 -3.11
CA TYR A 74 20.41 -23.17 -2.13
C TYR A 74 20.20 -24.02 -0.87
N PHE A 75 18.97 -24.11 -0.34
CA PHE A 75 18.68 -24.98 0.80
C PHE A 75 18.93 -26.45 0.49
N LEU A 76 18.56 -26.91 -0.69
CA LEU A 76 18.82 -28.28 -1.15
C LEU A 76 20.31 -28.58 -1.35
N SER A 77 21.16 -27.55 -1.52
CA SER A 77 22.62 -27.73 -1.60
C SER A 77 23.29 -27.99 -0.25
N ILE A 78 22.58 -27.76 0.87
CA ILE A 78 23.06 -28.00 2.22
C ILE A 78 22.62 -29.41 2.64
N PRO A 79 23.55 -30.38 2.80
CA PRO A 79 23.22 -31.73 3.23
C PRO A 79 22.49 -31.73 4.57
N ASP A 80 21.54 -32.65 4.76
CA ASP A 80 20.73 -32.89 5.96
C ASP A 80 19.78 -31.76 6.42
N PHE A 81 20.05 -30.50 6.09
CA PHE A 81 19.23 -29.34 6.49
C PHE A 81 18.20 -28.90 5.44
N GLY A 82 18.37 -29.28 4.17
CA GLY A 82 17.51 -28.86 3.07
C GLY A 82 16.01 -29.05 3.31
N PRO A 83 15.52 -30.23 3.73
CA PRO A 83 14.10 -30.47 4.01
C PRO A 83 13.54 -29.62 5.17
N VAL A 84 14.33 -29.44 6.23
CA VAL A 84 13.93 -28.64 7.41
C VAL A 84 13.81 -27.16 7.04
N LEU A 85 14.78 -26.63 6.30
CA LEU A 85 14.77 -25.26 5.80
C LEU A 85 13.60 -25.01 4.83
N THR A 86 13.31 -26.00 3.98
CA THR A 86 12.17 -25.96 3.05
C THR A 86 10.84 -25.89 3.81
N TYR A 87 10.66 -26.73 4.83
CA TYR A 87 9.49 -26.71 5.72
C TYR A 87 9.36 -25.36 6.42
N LYS A 88 10.45 -24.86 7.00
CA LYS A 88 10.45 -23.61 7.75
C LYS A 88 10.12 -22.42 6.86
N LEU A 89 10.70 -22.35 5.66
CA LEU A 89 10.38 -21.32 4.67
C LEU A 89 8.89 -21.38 4.29
N LEU A 90 8.33 -22.57 4.09
CA LEU A 90 6.92 -22.73 3.73
C LEU A 90 6.00 -22.24 4.86
N GLY A 91 6.33 -22.60 6.11
CA GLY A 91 5.65 -22.12 7.30
C GLY A 91 5.74 -20.59 7.47
N MET A 92 6.91 -20.01 7.22
CA MET A 92 7.11 -18.55 7.24
C MET A 92 6.29 -17.86 6.15
N VAL A 93 6.18 -18.44 4.96
CA VAL A 93 5.35 -17.92 3.86
C VAL A 93 3.88 -17.88 4.26
N PHE A 94 3.32 -19.01 4.72
CA PHE A 94 1.93 -19.05 5.18
C PHE A 94 1.69 -18.14 6.39
N MET A 95 2.63 -18.05 7.33
CA MET A 95 2.50 -17.14 8.48
C MET A 95 2.52 -15.66 8.07
N THR A 96 3.38 -15.31 7.12
CA THR A 96 3.44 -13.96 6.55
C THR A 96 2.12 -13.62 5.84
N PHE A 97 1.60 -14.54 5.02
CA PHE A 97 0.31 -14.36 4.37
C PHE A 97 -0.81 -14.21 5.38
N PHE A 98 -0.87 -15.06 6.41
CA PHE A 98 -1.89 -14.97 7.45
C PHE A 98 -1.88 -13.62 8.16
N SER A 99 -0.69 -13.12 8.54
CA SER A 99 -0.53 -11.83 9.22
C SER A 99 -0.99 -10.66 8.35
N VAL A 100 -0.52 -10.62 7.09
CA VAL A 100 -0.88 -9.57 6.13
C VAL A 100 -2.36 -9.62 5.80
N LEU A 101 -2.93 -10.81 5.59
CA LEU A 101 -4.35 -10.99 5.33
C LEU A 101 -5.20 -10.56 6.53
N LEU A 102 -4.83 -10.93 7.76
CA LEU A 102 -5.57 -10.53 8.95
C LEU A 102 -5.64 -9.00 9.04
N PHE A 103 -4.50 -8.32 8.92
CA PHE A 103 -4.47 -6.87 8.93
C PHE A 103 -5.26 -6.24 7.78
N SER A 104 -5.02 -6.72 6.56
CA SER A 104 -5.71 -6.25 5.35
C SER A 104 -7.22 -6.41 5.43
N ASN A 105 -7.70 -7.53 5.99
CA ASN A 105 -9.13 -7.79 6.17
C ASN A 105 -9.77 -6.90 7.25
N ILE A 106 -9.06 -6.53 8.32
CA ILE A 106 -9.58 -5.54 9.29
C ILE A 106 -9.78 -4.18 8.60
N VAL A 107 -8.78 -3.71 7.83
CA VAL A 107 -8.87 -2.45 7.10
C VAL A 107 -9.99 -2.49 6.05
N THR A 108 -10.01 -3.55 5.24
CA THR A 108 -10.92 -3.68 4.10
C THR A 108 -12.36 -3.85 4.58
N SER A 109 -12.60 -4.67 5.62
CA SER A 109 -13.94 -4.87 6.18
C SER A 109 -14.56 -3.60 6.75
N LEU A 110 -13.77 -2.69 7.30
CA LEU A 110 -14.27 -1.38 7.75
C LEU A 110 -14.83 -0.58 6.57
N SER A 111 -14.09 -0.57 5.45
CA SER A 111 -14.49 0.15 4.24
C SER A 111 -15.69 -0.47 3.54
N THR A 112 -15.79 -1.81 3.51
CA THR A 112 -16.87 -2.53 2.81
C THR A 112 -18.15 -2.61 3.63
N PHE A 113 -18.07 -2.86 4.94
CA PHE A 113 -19.24 -3.05 5.80
C PHE A 113 -19.77 -1.77 6.46
N PHE A 114 -18.94 -0.76 6.74
CA PHE A 114 -19.39 0.39 7.54
C PHE A 114 -19.29 1.75 6.84
N LEU A 115 -18.43 1.90 5.83
CA LEU A 115 -18.14 3.20 5.21
C LEU A 115 -18.51 3.32 3.73
N SER A 116 -18.97 2.24 3.09
CA SER A 116 -19.31 2.25 1.67
C SER A 116 -20.59 3.07 1.42
N ARG A 117 -20.56 3.95 0.41
CA ARG A 117 -21.72 4.74 -0.03
C ARG A 117 -22.85 3.89 -0.60
N GLU A 118 -22.56 2.66 -1.02
CA GLU A 118 -23.58 1.71 -1.46
C GLU A 118 -24.46 1.23 -0.30
N LEU A 119 -23.98 1.34 0.96
CA LEU A 119 -24.71 0.89 2.14
C LEU A 119 -26.04 1.63 2.30
N ASP A 120 -26.11 2.93 1.97
CA ASP A 120 -27.34 3.71 2.08
C ASP A 120 -28.49 3.10 1.24
N ARG A 121 -28.14 2.50 0.10
CA ARG A 121 -29.10 1.81 -0.79
C ARG A 121 -29.30 0.35 -0.41
N LEU A 122 -28.23 -0.34 -0.01
CA LEU A 122 -28.27 -1.77 0.32
C LEU A 122 -28.97 -2.05 1.65
N VAL A 123 -28.82 -1.17 2.64
CA VAL A 123 -29.51 -1.28 3.94
C VAL A 123 -31.00 -0.95 3.82
N ALA A 124 -31.38 -0.06 2.88
CA ALA A 124 -32.78 0.25 2.58
C ALA A 124 -33.48 -0.83 1.74
N ALA A 125 -32.72 -1.71 1.07
CA ALA A 125 -33.26 -2.77 0.25
C ALA A 125 -33.72 -3.98 1.12
N PRO A 126 -34.79 -4.70 0.74
CA PRO A 126 -35.29 -5.87 1.49
C PRO A 126 -34.40 -7.11 1.24
N ILE A 127 -33.12 -7.04 1.64
CA ILE A 127 -32.14 -8.11 1.49
C ILE A 127 -31.98 -8.84 2.83
N PRO A 128 -32.08 -10.19 2.87
CA PRO A 128 -31.81 -10.96 4.08
C PRO A 128 -30.40 -10.69 4.64
N PRO A 129 -30.21 -10.57 5.98
CA PRO A 129 -28.92 -10.27 6.60
C PRO A 129 -27.78 -11.23 6.21
N ALA A 130 -28.09 -12.53 6.04
CA ALA A 130 -27.12 -13.51 5.55
C ALA A 130 -26.56 -13.15 4.17
N ARG A 131 -27.45 -12.80 3.23
CA ARG A 131 -27.07 -12.49 1.84
C ARG A 131 -26.28 -11.20 1.76
N PHE A 132 -26.67 -10.21 2.57
CA PHE A 132 -25.90 -9.00 2.75
C PHE A 132 -24.48 -9.32 3.26
N PHE A 133 -24.38 -10.15 4.31
CA PHE A 133 -23.10 -10.60 4.86
C PHE A 133 -22.24 -11.30 3.80
N TYR A 134 -22.71 -12.39 3.18
CA TYR A 134 -21.89 -13.17 2.23
C TYR A 134 -21.50 -12.36 0.98
N ASN A 135 -22.34 -11.43 0.52
CA ASN A 135 -21.98 -10.53 -0.57
C ASN A 135 -20.79 -9.63 -0.20
N ARG A 136 -20.90 -8.93 0.93
CA ARG A 136 -19.83 -8.04 1.42
C ARG A 136 -18.60 -8.82 1.89
N PHE A 137 -18.79 -10.04 2.40
CA PHE A 137 -17.72 -10.93 2.84
C PHE A 137 -16.91 -11.43 1.64
N ALA A 138 -17.57 -11.88 0.57
CA ALA A 138 -16.91 -12.26 -0.69
C ALA A 138 -16.15 -11.08 -1.30
N GLU A 139 -16.75 -9.88 -1.31
CA GLU A 139 -16.08 -8.65 -1.73
C GLU A 139 -14.81 -8.38 -0.90
N THR A 140 -14.92 -8.50 0.43
CA THR A 140 -13.80 -8.29 1.35
C THR A 140 -12.67 -9.31 1.12
N ILE A 141 -13.00 -10.59 0.89
CA ILE A 141 -12.01 -11.63 0.58
C ILE A 141 -11.29 -11.31 -0.73
N ILE A 142 -12.03 -10.97 -1.79
CA ILE A 142 -11.45 -10.68 -3.10
C ILE A 142 -10.54 -9.45 -3.03
N ASP A 143 -11.02 -8.36 -2.42
CA ASP A 143 -10.32 -7.09 -2.34
C ASP A 143 -9.08 -7.16 -1.43
N SER A 144 -9.08 -8.01 -0.39
CA SER A 144 -7.94 -8.17 0.50
C SER A 144 -6.91 -9.20 0.02
N SER A 145 -7.34 -10.24 -0.72
CA SER A 145 -6.51 -11.41 -1.02
C SER A 145 -5.79 -11.36 -2.37
N TRP A 146 -6.18 -10.48 -3.30
CA TRP A 146 -5.61 -10.48 -4.65
C TRP A 146 -4.09 -10.25 -4.67
N MET A 147 -3.55 -9.39 -3.80
CA MET A 147 -2.09 -9.16 -3.70
C MET A 147 -1.36 -10.37 -3.15
N VAL A 148 -1.95 -11.05 -2.16
CA VAL A 148 -1.36 -12.26 -1.57
C VAL A 148 -1.35 -13.39 -2.59
N LEU A 149 -2.41 -13.55 -3.37
CA LEU A 149 -2.45 -14.52 -4.47
C LEU A 149 -1.40 -14.24 -5.55
N LEU A 150 -1.14 -12.96 -5.87
CA LEU A 150 -0.09 -12.57 -6.81
C LEU A 150 1.31 -13.03 -6.37
N PHE A 151 1.57 -13.10 -5.07
CA PHE A 151 2.84 -13.59 -4.52
C PHE A 151 2.82 -15.11 -4.27
N ALA A 152 1.69 -15.64 -3.79
CA ALA A 152 1.50 -17.05 -3.46
C ALA A 152 1.67 -17.96 -4.68
N VAL A 153 1.04 -17.62 -5.80
CA VAL A 153 1.08 -18.45 -7.02
C VAL A 153 2.52 -18.71 -7.50
N PRO A 154 3.36 -17.69 -7.78
CA PRO A 154 4.74 -17.93 -8.19
C PRO A 154 5.60 -18.59 -7.10
N ALA A 155 5.34 -18.31 -5.82
CA ALA A 155 6.06 -18.97 -4.73
C ALA A 155 5.78 -20.48 -4.69
N PHE A 156 4.51 -20.90 -4.69
CA PHE A 156 4.16 -22.33 -4.69
C PHE A 156 4.54 -23.03 -6.00
N LEU A 157 4.51 -22.33 -7.14
CA LEU A 157 5.07 -22.85 -8.39
C LEU A 157 6.57 -23.16 -8.25
N ALA A 158 7.34 -22.30 -7.59
CA ALA A 158 8.76 -22.56 -7.35
C ALA A 158 8.99 -23.80 -6.47
N TYR A 159 8.18 -24.02 -5.43
CA TYR A 159 8.21 -25.25 -4.63
C TYR A 159 7.98 -26.50 -5.48
N GLY A 160 6.92 -26.50 -6.30
CA GLY A 160 6.59 -27.66 -7.12
C GLY A 160 7.63 -27.97 -8.19
N VAL A 161 8.22 -26.94 -8.82
CA VAL A 161 9.24 -27.09 -9.87
C VAL A 161 10.59 -27.54 -9.28
N VAL A 162 11.03 -26.96 -8.17
CA VAL A 162 12.36 -27.27 -7.58
C VAL A 162 12.39 -28.66 -6.94
N HIS A 163 11.28 -29.10 -6.34
CA HIS A 163 11.17 -30.44 -5.75
C HIS A 163 10.65 -31.51 -6.72
N HIS A 164 10.49 -31.18 -8.02
CA HIS A 164 10.02 -32.09 -9.06
C HIS A 164 8.73 -32.84 -8.69
N THR A 165 7.75 -32.14 -8.10
CA THR A 165 6.53 -32.75 -7.58
C THR A 165 5.48 -33.04 -8.66
N GLY A 166 4.64 -34.05 -8.42
CA GLY A 166 3.50 -34.37 -9.29
C GLY A 166 2.33 -33.36 -9.22
N PRO A 167 1.33 -33.49 -10.11
CA PRO A 167 0.20 -32.56 -10.21
C PRO A 167 -0.67 -32.45 -8.96
N MET A 168 -0.65 -33.48 -8.10
CA MET A 168 -1.38 -33.51 -6.83
C MET A 168 -0.97 -32.38 -5.88
N PHE A 169 0.29 -31.96 -5.90
CA PHE A 169 0.78 -30.83 -5.10
C PHE A 169 0.07 -29.53 -5.50
N TYR A 170 -0.01 -29.23 -6.79
CA TYR A 170 -0.67 -28.01 -7.27
C TYR A 170 -2.17 -28.01 -6.98
N LEU A 171 -2.82 -29.17 -7.10
CA LEU A 171 -4.23 -29.32 -6.73
C LEU A 171 -4.44 -29.09 -5.22
N ALA A 172 -3.59 -29.65 -4.37
CA ALA A 172 -3.67 -29.45 -2.92
C ALA A 172 -3.44 -27.99 -2.52
N VAL A 173 -2.50 -27.28 -3.15
CA VAL A 173 -2.32 -25.84 -2.96
C VAL A 173 -3.58 -25.08 -3.37
N ALA A 174 -4.14 -25.38 -4.54
CA ALA A 174 -5.36 -24.73 -5.03
C ALA A 174 -6.57 -24.97 -4.12
N LEU A 175 -6.67 -26.13 -3.47
CA LEU A 175 -7.72 -26.45 -2.50
C LEU A 175 -7.47 -25.85 -1.12
N THR A 176 -6.22 -25.75 -0.68
CA THR A 176 -5.85 -25.24 0.66
C THR A 176 -5.99 -23.72 0.74
N LEU A 177 -5.75 -23.00 -0.36
CA LEU A 177 -5.81 -21.53 -0.38
C LEU A 177 -7.20 -20.96 -0.02
N PRO A 178 -8.33 -21.39 -0.62
CA PRO A 178 -9.65 -20.86 -0.28
C PRO A 178 -10.01 -20.89 1.22
N PRO A 179 -9.97 -22.03 1.94
CA PRO A 179 -10.25 -22.03 3.37
C PRO A 179 -9.23 -21.20 4.16
N PHE A 180 -7.96 -21.21 3.73
CA PHE A 180 -6.92 -20.38 4.34
C PHE A 180 -7.17 -18.87 4.20
N LEU A 181 -7.79 -18.40 3.10
CA LEU A 181 -8.17 -17.00 2.92
C LEU A 181 -9.41 -16.61 3.73
N VAL A 182 -10.36 -17.54 3.89
CA VAL A 182 -11.63 -17.30 4.62
C VAL A 182 -11.40 -17.05 6.11
N ILE A 183 -10.49 -17.80 6.75
CA ILE A 183 -10.23 -17.70 8.19
C ILE A 183 -9.81 -16.27 8.62
N PRO A 184 -8.73 -15.66 8.09
CA PRO A 184 -8.33 -14.30 8.47
C PRO A 184 -9.37 -13.26 8.03
N ALA A 185 -10.13 -13.50 6.95
CA ALA A 185 -11.22 -12.62 6.55
C ALA A 185 -12.33 -12.60 7.60
N ALA A 186 -12.78 -13.77 8.07
CA ALA A 186 -13.83 -13.90 9.07
C ALA A 186 -13.40 -13.35 10.45
N ILE A 187 -12.14 -13.57 10.84
CA ILE A 187 -11.59 -12.99 12.07
C ILE A 187 -11.53 -11.46 11.92
N GLY A 188 -11.00 -10.95 10.80
CA GLY A 188 -10.86 -9.52 10.55
C GLY A 188 -12.20 -8.76 10.50
N THR A 189 -13.23 -9.34 9.87
CA THR A 189 -14.58 -8.76 9.83
C THR A 189 -15.22 -8.73 11.21
N THR A 190 -15.07 -9.80 11.99
CA THR A 190 -15.59 -9.88 13.35
C THR A 190 -14.92 -8.87 14.27
N LEU A 191 -13.59 -8.79 14.22
CA LEU A 191 -12.83 -7.79 14.97
C LEU A 191 -13.28 -6.38 14.60
N THR A 192 -13.43 -6.08 13.32
CA THR A 192 -13.89 -4.76 12.88
C THR A 192 -15.29 -4.43 13.39
N ALA A 193 -16.22 -5.39 13.35
CA ALA A 193 -17.56 -5.20 13.88
C ALA A 193 -17.54 -4.89 15.39
N VAL A 194 -16.69 -5.58 16.16
CA VAL A 194 -16.48 -5.28 17.58
C VAL A 194 -15.86 -3.89 17.75
N LEU A 195 -14.81 -3.57 17.00
CA LEU A 195 -14.08 -2.31 17.09
C LEU A 195 -15.00 -1.10 16.84
N VAL A 196 -15.82 -1.13 15.79
CA VAL A 196 -16.76 -0.05 15.45
C VAL A 196 -17.82 0.15 16.55
N ASN A 197 -18.17 -0.92 17.27
CA ASN A 197 -19.18 -0.88 18.32
C ASN A 197 -18.64 -0.41 19.67
N VAL A 198 -17.43 -0.85 20.03
CA VAL A 198 -16.72 -0.46 21.26
C VAL A 198 -16.20 0.97 21.16
N PHE A 199 -15.59 1.31 20.01
CA PHE A 199 -15.11 2.65 19.72
C PHE A 199 -16.10 3.32 18.78
N PRO A 200 -17.10 4.07 19.30
CA PRO A 200 -18.12 4.66 18.46
C PRO A 200 -17.47 5.48 17.34
N ALA A 201 -17.82 5.14 16.10
CA ALA A 201 -17.32 5.71 14.84
C ALA A 201 -17.57 7.22 14.65
N ARG A 202 -18.03 7.89 15.71
CA ARG A 202 -17.93 9.34 15.99
C ARG A 202 -16.53 9.93 15.81
N ARG A 203 -15.50 9.08 15.69
CA ARG A 203 -14.10 9.45 15.44
C ARG A 203 -13.48 8.44 14.48
N THR A 204 -13.70 8.60 13.18
CA THR A 204 -12.94 7.84 12.15
C THR A 204 -11.43 7.90 12.42
N LYS A 205 -10.95 9.02 12.98
CA LYS A 205 -9.57 9.22 13.47
C LYS A 205 -9.15 8.22 14.56
N ASP A 206 -10.02 7.88 15.50
CA ASP A 206 -9.71 6.95 16.59
C ASP A 206 -9.76 5.50 16.10
N ILE A 207 -10.69 5.16 15.19
CA ILE A 207 -10.71 3.83 14.56
C ILE A 207 -9.45 3.60 13.73
N LEU A 208 -8.97 4.61 13.00
CA LEU A 208 -7.74 4.54 12.21
C LEU A 208 -6.48 4.51 13.07
N LEU A 209 -6.44 5.25 14.18
CA LEU A 209 -5.36 5.18 15.16
C LEU A 209 -5.32 3.81 15.84
N LEU A 210 -6.49 3.27 16.21
CA LEU A 210 -6.61 1.93 16.74
C LEU A 210 -6.20 0.87 15.70
N LEU A 211 -6.60 1.04 14.44
CA LEU A 211 -6.17 0.17 13.35
C LEU A 211 -4.65 0.22 13.16
N SER A 212 -4.03 1.38 13.35
CA SER A 212 -2.58 1.54 13.32
C SER A 212 -1.91 0.85 14.51
N ILE A 213 -2.49 0.95 15.72
CA ILE A 213 -2.02 0.19 16.90
C ILE A 213 -2.16 -1.31 16.66
N VAL A 214 -3.28 -1.76 16.09
CA VAL A 214 -3.50 -3.17 15.71
C VAL A 214 -2.49 -3.59 14.64
N ALA A 215 -2.19 -2.73 13.66
CA ALA A 215 -1.14 -2.98 12.67
C ALA A 215 0.22 -3.21 13.33
N VAL A 216 0.60 -2.32 14.25
CA VAL A 216 1.85 -2.40 15.01
C VAL A 216 1.86 -3.64 15.90
N ALA A 217 0.73 -3.99 16.54
CA ALA A 217 0.61 -5.20 17.35
C ALA A 217 0.74 -6.47 16.50
N VAL A 218 0.07 -6.54 15.34
CA VAL A 218 0.19 -7.66 14.40
C VAL A 218 1.62 -7.76 13.87
N LEU A 219 2.25 -6.62 13.51
CA LEU A 219 3.63 -6.57 13.06
C LEU A 219 4.61 -7.00 14.16
N TYR A 220 4.39 -6.56 15.40
CA TYR A 220 5.18 -6.97 16.56
C TYR A 220 5.02 -8.46 16.84
N LEU A 221 3.80 -8.99 16.84
CA LEU A 221 3.53 -10.42 16.99
C LEU A 221 4.20 -11.22 15.86
N PHE A 222 4.16 -10.71 14.63
CA PHE A 222 4.84 -11.30 13.48
C PHE A 222 6.36 -11.34 13.67
N ILE A 223 6.99 -10.22 14.02
CA ILE A 223 8.45 -10.14 14.27
C ILE A 223 8.84 -11.06 15.43
N ARG A 224 8.07 -11.05 16.52
CA ARG A 224 8.29 -11.90 17.69
C ARG A 224 8.13 -13.39 17.36
N MET A 225 7.17 -13.74 16.51
CA MET A 225 6.97 -15.12 16.04
C MET A 225 8.07 -15.58 15.08
N LEU A 226 8.65 -14.67 14.30
CA LEU A 226 9.78 -14.98 13.43
C LEU A 226 11.09 -15.22 14.19
N GLN A 227 11.20 -14.79 15.46
CA GLN A 227 12.40 -14.89 16.30
C GLN A 227 13.72 -14.59 15.54
N PRO A 228 13.83 -13.45 14.80
CA PRO A 228 15.02 -13.16 14.00
C PRO A 228 16.28 -13.05 14.86
N GLU A 229 16.14 -12.70 16.14
CA GLU A 229 17.21 -12.60 17.14
C GLU A 229 17.97 -13.92 17.36
N ARG A 230 17.32 -15.08 17.17
CA ARG A 230 17.98 -16.39 17.30
C ARG A 230 18.75 -16.82 16.06
N LEU A 231 18.48 -16.21 14.91
CA LEU A 231 19.20 -16.49 13.66
C LEU A 231 20.51 -15.70 13.55
N VAL A 232 20.71 -14.69 14.41
CA VAL A 232 21.86 -13.76 14.36
C VAL A 232 22.85 -13.99 15.52
N ASN A 233 22.50 -14.83 16.51
CA ASN A 233 23.39 -15.14 17.65
C ASN A 233 24.40 -16.24 17.29
N PRO A 234 25.71 -15.94 17.20
CA PRO A 234 26.75 -16.92 16.90
C PRO A 234 26.95 -17.96 18.03
N GLU A 235 26.48 -17.66 19.24
CA GLU A 235 26.56 -18.55 20.42
C GLU A 235 25.52 -19.67 20.39
N ALA A 236 24.41 -19.52 19.65
CA ALA A 236 23.43 -20.59 19.42
C ALA A 236 23.96 -21.70 18.49
N PHE A 237 25.08 -21.47 17.80
CA PHE A 237 25.82 -22.49 17.06
C PHE A 237 26.76 -23.33 17.94
N ALA A 238 27.01 -22.92 19.19
CA ALA A 238 27.92 -23.63 20.08
C ALA A 238 27.33 -24.95 20.61
N ASP A 239 26.00 -25.05 20.68
CA ASP A 239 25.30 -26.28 21.05
C ASP A 239 24.37 -26.71 19.90
N PHE A 240 24.84 -27.69 19.13
CA PHE A 240 24.15 -28.24 17.95
C PHE A 240 22.72 -28.73 18.28
N MET A 241 22.49 -29.18 19.52
CA MET A 241 21.17 -29.62 20.00
C MET A 241 20.22 -28.44 20.27
N ASP A 242 20.72 -27.29 20.74
CA ASP A 242 19.90 -26.08 20.89
C ASP A 242 19.61 -25.42 19.54
N PHE A 243 20.52 -25.50 18.57
CA PHE A 243 20.26 -25.11 17.17
C PHE A 243 19.19 -26.01 16.53
N LEU A 244 19.31 -27.34 16.70
CA LEU A 244 18.29 -28.29 16.24
C LEU A 244 16.95 -28.09 16.97
N GLY A 245 16.95 -27.82 18.28
CA GLY A 245 15.76 -27.48 19.06
C GLY A 245 15.13 -26.15 18.69
N ALA A 246 15.93 -25.13 18.33
CA ALA A 246 15.47 -23.84 17.82
C ALA A 246 14.94 -23.93 16.38
N MET A 247 15.51 -24.80 15.55
CA MET A 247 15.04 -25.10 14.19
C MET A 247 13.77 -25.98 14.21
N GLN A 248 13.67 -26.88 15.18
CA GLN A 248 12.46 -27.65 15.52
C GLN A 248 11.45 -26.85 16.36
N ALA A 249 11.75 -25.59 16.71
CA ALA A 249 10.90 -24.80 17.60
C ALA A 249 9.48 -24.70 17.01
N PRO A 250 8.44 -25.03 17.80
CA PRO A 250 7.09 -25.16 17.30
C PRO A 250 6.62 -23.83 16.74
N SER A 251 6.31 -23.81 15.44
CA SER A 251 5.24 -22.92 14.98
C SER A 251 4.00 -23.33 15.78
N SER A 252 3.33 -22.38 16.45
CA SER A 252 2.23 -22.70 17.36
C SER A 252 1.27 -23.69 16.67
N PRO A 253 1.06 -24.91 17.23
CA PRO A 253 0.25 -25.96 16.60
C PRO A 253 -1.19 -25.53 16.32
N LEU A 254 -1.62 -24.42 16.90
CA LEU A 254 -2.98 -23.89 16.84
C LEU A 254 -3.21 -22.86 15.72
N LEU A 255 -2.18 -22.52 14.93
CA LEU A 255 -2.31 -21.49 13.89
C LEU A 255 -2.79 -22.07 12.55
N PRO A 256 -3.71 -21.39 11.83
CA PRO A 256 -4.09 -21.78 10.47
C PRO A 256 -2.92 -21.86 9.48
N SER A 257 -1.85 -21.09 9.72
CA SER A 257 -0.63 -21.14 8.91
C SER A 257 0.12 -22.46 9.04
N THR A 258 0.12 -23.10 10.22
CA THR A 258 0.74 -24.42 10.40
C THR A 258 -0.09 -25.50 9.75
N TRP A 259 -1.41 -25.45 9.88
CA TRP A 259 -2.31 -26.40 9.22
C TRP A 259 -2.22 -26.31 7.70
N ALA A 260 -2.07 -25.11 7.13
CA ALA A 260 -1.86 -24.95 5.69
C ALA A 260 -0.50 -25.50 5.23
N THR A 261 0.52 -25.37 6.07
CA THR A 261 1.84 -25.96 5.81
C THR A 261 1.76 -27.48 5.83
N GLU A 262 1.15 -28.08 6.86
CA GLU A 262 0.99 -29.54 6.98
C GLU A 262 0.03 -30.15 5.96
N ALA A 263 -0.91 -29.37 5.41
CA ALA A 263 -1.78 -29.81 4.31
C ALA A 263 -1.01 -29.96 2.97
N VAL A 264 0.08 -29.20 2.79
CA VAL A 264 0.80 -29.09 1.50
C VAL A 264 2.18 -29.75 1.55
N PHE A 265 2.93 -29.59 2.64
CA PHE A 265 4.31 -30.02 2.77
C PHE A 265 4.54 -31.54 2.57
N PRO A 266 3.69 -32.45 3.11
CA PRO A 266 3.89 -33.89 2.90
C PRO A 266 3.84 -34.31 1.43
N LEU A 267 3.17 -33.53 0.58
CA LEU A 267 3.07 -33.78 -0.86
C LEU A 267 4.35 -33.44 -1.63
N LEU A 268 5.35 -32.82 -0.98
CA LEU A 268 6.69 -32.64 -1.51
C LEU A 268 7.53 -33.94 -1.45
N GLY A 269 7.04 -34.99 -0.78
CA GLY A 269 7.77 -36.26 -0.64
C GLY A 269 8.92 -36.24 0.38
N LEU A 270 9.09 -35.14 1.11
CA LEU A 270 10.20 -34.94 2.06
C LEU A 270 9.94 -35.52 3.46
N ARG A 271 8.67 -35.69 3.84
CA ARG A 271 8.25 -36.21 5.15
C ARG A 271 6.87 -36.85 5.06
N PRO A 272 6.63 -37.99 5.71
CA PRO A 272 5.28 -38.54 5.83
C PRO A 272 4.40 -37.63 6.71
N GLY A 273 3.15 -37.42 6.31
CA GLY A 273 2.19 -36.61 7.03
C GLY A 273 0.76 -36.90 6.58
N SER A 274 -0.22 -36.28 7.24
CA SER A 274 -1.65 -36.49 7.01
C SER A 274 -2.29 -35.24 6.36
N PRO A 275 -2.01 -34.95 5.07
CA PRO A 275 -2.45 -33.71 4.43
C PRO A 275 -3.98 -33.56 4.43
N GLY A 276 -4.72 -34.67 4.31
CA GLY A 276 -6.18 -34.67 4.36
C GLY A 276 -6.75 -34.22 5.71
N PHE A 277 -6.11 -34.59 6.83
CA PHE A 277 -6.56 -34.18 8.17
C PHE A 277 -6.44 -32.67 8.35
N TYR A 278 -5.28 -32.10 8.02
CA TYR A 278 -5.05 -30.66 8.15
C TYR A 278 -5.87 -29.83 7.15
N TYR A 279 -6.13 -30.36 5.96
CA TYR A 279 -7.06 -29.74 5.01
C TYR A 279 -8.49 -29.68 5.58
N LEU A 280 -9.00 -30.79 6.13
CA LEU A 280 -10.33 -30.83 6.75
C LEU A 280 -10.41 -29.94 8.00
N LEU A 281 -9.33 -29.86 8.77
CA LEU A 281 -9.22 -28.94 9.91
C LEU A 281 -9.30 -27.47 9.46
N LEU A 282 -8.63 -27.11 8.35
CA LEU A 282 -8.74 -25.78 7.75
C LEU A 282 -10.15 -25.50 7.25
N LEU A 283 -10.76 -26.46 6.54
CA LEU A 283 -12.09 -26.30 5.96
C LEU A 283 -13.16 -26.13 7.05
N SER A 284 -13.12 -26.97 8.08
CA SER A 284 -14.04 -26.88 9.22
C SER A 284 -13.85 -25.57 10.00
N THR A 285 -12.60 -25.15 10.24
CA THR A 285 -12.33 -23.86 10.90
C THR A 285 -12.80 -22.67 10.05
N ALA A 286 -12.59 -22.71 8.74
CA ALA A 286 -13.08 -21.68 7.82
C ALA A 286 -14.61 -21.55 7.86
N ALA A 287 -15.33 -22.68 7.88
CA ALA A 287 -16.79 -22.68 7.99
C ALA A 287 -17.25 -22.10 9.34
N VAL A 288 -16.69 -22.58 10.46
CA VAL A 288 -17.06 -22.12 11.81
C VAL A 288 -16.78 -20.64 12.00
N THR A 289 -15.61 -20.16 11.55
CA THR A 289 -15.24 -18.75 11.66
C THR A 289 -16.14 -17.86 10.79
N ALA A 290 -16.45 -18.27 9.56
CA ALA A 290 -17.37 -17.53 8.69
C ALA A 290 -18.79 -17.45 9.29
N MET A 291 -19.32 -18.55 9.80
CA MET A 291 -20.63 -18.59 10.49
C MET A 291 -20.63 -17.74 11.76
N GLY A 292 -19.55 -17.81 12.56
CA GLY A 292 -19.38 -16.97 13.75
C GLY A 292 -19.32 -15.48 13.41
N SER A 293 -18.66 -15.14 12.30
CA SER A 293 -18.61 -13.76 11.81
C SER A 293 -19.98 -13.27 11.33
N GLU A 294 -20.74 -14.10 10.60
CA GLU A 294 -22.11 -13.80 10.20
C GLU A 294 -22.99 -13.53 11.43
N TRP A 295 -22.92 -14.40 12.43
CA TRP A 295 -23.66 -14.25 13.68
C TRP A 295 -23.31 -12.96 14.43
N ALA A 296 -22.02 -12.65 14.55
CA ALA A 296 -21.55 -11.43 15.19
C ALA A 296 -22.05 -10.19 14.42
N LEU A 297 -21.95 -10.22 13.08
CA LEU A 297 -22.36 -9.10 12.25
C LEU A 297 -23.87 -8.85 12.31
N ARG A 298 -24.70 -9.91 12.31
CA ARG A 298 -26.15 -9.78 12.47
C ARG A 298 -26.55 -8.99 13.71
N ARG A 299 -25.77 -9.08 14.80
CA ARG A 299 -26.02 -8.36 16.06
C ARG A 299 -25.37 -6.98 16.10
N LEU A 300 -24.15 -6.86 15.58
CA LEU A 300 -23.31 -5.68 15.72
C LEU A 300 -23.43 -4.68 14.56
N PHE A 301 -23.97 -5.11 13.41
CA PHE A 301 -23.99 -4.30 12.19
C PHE A 301 -24.82 -3.03 12.34
N LEU A 302 -26.10 -3.12 12.70
CA LEU A 302 -26.98 -1.95 12.77
C LEU A 302 -26.49 -0.92 13.80
N PRO A 303 -26.16 -1.29 15.06
CA PRO A 303 -25.63 -0.32 16.02
C PRO A 303 -24.30 0.29 15.57
N GLY A 304 -23.43 -0.51 14.95
CA GLY A 304 -22.14 -0.04 14.42
C GLY A 304 -22.30 0.92 13.25
N TRP A 305 -23.22 0.62 12.33
CA TRP A 305 -23.52 1.45 11.16
C TRP A 305 -24.13 2.79 11.56
N THR A 306 -25.12 2.82 12.45
CA THR A 306 -25.70 4.08 12.96
C THR A 306 -24.64 4.95 13.65
N LYS A 307 -23.79 4.35 14.50
CA LYS A 307 -22.66 5.05 15.14
C LYS A 307 -21.65 5.59 14.14
N ALA A 308 -21.50 4.96 12.98
CA ALA A 308 -20.62 5.40 11.89
C ALA A 308 -21.19 6.58 11.09
N GLN A 309 -22.51 6.70 11.03
CA GLN A 309 -23.20 7.80 10.36
C GLN A 309 -23.37 9.04 11.26
N GLU A 310 -23.32 8.88 12.58
CA GLU A 310 -23.35 9.98 13.55
C GLU A 310 -22.04 10.81 13.55
N GLY A 311 -21.79 11.57 12.48
CA GLY A 311 -20.64 12.45 12.35
C GLY A 311 -20.74 13.67 13.28
N ARG A 312 -19.85 13.78 14.29
CA ARG A 312 -19.76 14.98 15.14
C ARG A 312 -18.78 15.99 14.54
N GLN A 313 -19.19 17.28 14.50
CA GLN A 313 -18.42 18.41 13.97
C GLN A 313 -16.97 18.47 14.50
N ALA A 314 -16.00 18.66 13.59
CA ALA A 314 -14.57 18.74 13.85
C ALA A 314 -14.19 19.88 14.82
N ARG A 315 -13.96 19.55 16.10
CA ARG A 315 -13.51 20.50 17.14
C ARG A 315 -12.05 20.95 17.00
N LEU A 316 -11.18 20.11 16.43
CA LEU A 316 -9.72 20.39 16.35
C LEU A 316 -9.42 21.60 15.44
N THR A 317 -10.06 21.66 14.27
CA THR A 317 -9.84 22.72 13.27
C THR A 317 -10.42 24.09 13.68
N ARG A 318 -11.27 24.12 14.72
CA ARG A 318 -11.87 25.34 15.29
C ARG A 318 -11.12 25.84 16.53
N ARG A 319 -10.02 25.20 16.94
CA ARG A 319 -9.22 25.69 18.08
C ARG A 319 -8.45 26.96 17.69
N PRO A 320 -8.43 28.00 18.53
CA PRO A 320 -7.77 29.28 18.23
C PRO A 320 -6.25 29.11 18.07
N ALA A 321 -5.62 28.19 18.82
CA ALA A 321 -4.21 27.87 18.67
C ALA A 321 -3.85 27.31 17.28
N TRP A 322 -4.72 26.46 16.72
CA TRP A 322 -4.52 25.89 15.38
C TRP A 322 -4.66 26.96 14.29
N GLU A 323 -5.62 27.87 14.42
CA GLU A 323 -5.75 29.00 13.50
C GLU A 323 -4.57 29.95 13.56
N SER A 324 -4.03 30.19 14.76
CA SER A 324 -2.87 31.06 14.97
C SER A 324 -1.60 30.44 14.36
N ALA A 325 -1.37 29.14 14.54
CA ALA A 325 -0.24 28.43 13.93
C ALA A 325 -0.33 28.43 12.39
N LEU A 326 -1.52 28.14 11.82
CA LEU A 326 -1.73 28.21 10.38
C LEU A 326 -1.52 29.63 9.85
N ARG A 327 -1.96 30.65 10.59
CA ARG A 327 -1.75 32.05 10.24
C ARG A 327 -0.27 32.42 10.24
N LEU A 328 0.52 31.93 11.19
CA LEU A 328 1.97 32.18 11.26
C LEU A 328 2.71 31.55 10.07
N VAL A 329 2.47 30.26 9.82
CA VAL A 329 3.14 29.51 8.71
C VAL A 329 2.77 30.09 7.35
N SER A 330 1.54 30.59 7.20
CA SER A 330 1.06 31.16 5.94
C SER A 330 1.29 32.67 5.80
N ALA A 331 1.89 33.33 6.79
CA ALA A 331 2.15 34.77 6.79
C ALA A 331 3.01 35.28 5.61
N PRO A 332 3.99 34.52 5.08
CA PRO A 332 4.81 34.98 3.94
C PRO A 332 4.04 35.12 2.62
N PHE A 333 2.84 34.53 2.52
CA PHE A 333 2.06 34.51 1.28
C PHE A 333 1.06 35.67 1.23
N ALA A 334 0.78 36.15 0.00
CA ALA A 334 -0.27 37.13 -0.25
C ALA A 334 -1.63 36.65 0.30
N MET A 335 -2.45 37.58 0.79
CA MET A 335 -3.71 37.30 1.50
C MET A 335 -4.60 36.28 0.79
N GLN A 336 -4.77 36.39 -0.53
CA GLN A 336 -5.61 35.49 -1.31
C GLN A 336 -5.03 34.06 -1.40
N THR A 337 -3.74 33.92 -1.67
CA THR A 337 -3.04 32.62 -1.70
C THR A 337 -3.07 31.95 -0.33
N ARG A 338 -2.88 32.74 0.73
CA ARG A 338 -2.97 32.31 2.12
C ARG A 338 -4.33 31.72 2.47
N LEU A 339 -5.43 32.35 2.05
CA LEU A 339 -6.79 31.85 2.32
C LEU A 339 -7.04 30.50 1.63
N ILE A 340 -6.57 30.32 0.40
CA ILE A 340 -6.66 29.04 -0.32
C ILE A 340 -5.82 27.97 0.37
N LEU A 341 -4.59 28.30 0.79
CA LEU A 341 -3.71 27.37 1.50
C LEU A 341 -4.33 26.92 2.84
N ILE A 342 -4.89 27.86 3.62
CA ILE A 342 -5.60 27.55 4.87
C ILE A 342 -6.82 26.66 4.59
N LYS A 343 -7.59 26.95 3.52
CA LYS A 343 -8.71 26.10 3.09
C LYS A 343 -8.23 24.68 2.82
N ASP A 344 -7.19 24.50 1.99
CA ASP A 344 -6.70 23.18 1.59
C ASP A 344 -6.16 22.39 2.80
N VAL A 345 -5.42 23.02 3.71
CA VAL A 345 -4.96 22.36 4.95
C VAL A 345 -6.14 21.97 5.84
N LYS A 346 -7.13 22.86 6.01
CA LYS A 346 -8.33 22.54 6.79
C LYS A 346 -9.16 21.42 6.13
N ALA A 347 -9.26 21.40 4.80
CA ALA A 347 -9.96 20.36 4.04
C ALA A 347 -9.23 19.01 4.17
N PHE A 348 -7.90 19.00 4.05
CA PHE A 348 -7.07 17.82 4.26
C PHE A 348 -7.37 17.22 5.65
N PHE A 349 -7.27 17.98 6.75
CA PHE A 349 -7.57 17.49 8.12
C PHE A 349 -9.02 17.11 8.41
N ARG A 350 -9.95 17.51 7.53
CA ARG A 350 -11.36 17.12 7.57
C ARG A 350 -11.62 15.84 6.78
N ASP A 351 -10.85 15.55 5.75
CA ASP A 351 -10.93 14.30 4.98
C ASP A 351 -10.21 13.16 5.71
N THR A 352 -10.99 12.23 6.25
CA THR A 352 -10.50 11.06 6.98
C THR A 352 -9.79 10.04 6.08
N SER A 353 -10.06 10.05 4.77
CA SER A 353 -9.39 9.17 3.80
C SER A 353 -7.94 9.58 3.55
N GLN A 354 -7.64 10.89 3.62
CA GLN A 354 -6.31 11.40 3.32
C GLN A 354 -5.34 11.25 4.48
N TRP A 355 -5.75 11.56 5.72
CA TRP A 355 -4.86 11.41 6.88
C TRP A 355 -4.61 9.95 7.27
N SER A 356 -5.55 9.04 6.99
CA SER A 356 -5.31 7.60 7.17
C SER A 356 -4.18 7.10 6.27
N GLN A 357 -4.20 7.52 5.00
CA GLN A 357 -3.15 7.20 4.04
C GLN A 357 -1.82 7.83 4.45
N LEU A 358 -1.84 9.03 5.03
CA LEU A 358 -0.64 9.67 5.52
C LEU A 358 -0.03 8.90 6.69
N ILE A 359 -0.83 8.46 7.67
CA ILE A 359 -0.36 7.65 8.81
C ILE A 359 0.24 6.33 8.31
N LEU A 360 -0.46 5.63 7.41
CA LEU A 360 0.04 4.38 6.83
C LEU A 360 1.36 4.60 6.09
N LEU A 361 1.45 5.67 5.31
CA LEU A 361 2.66 5.99 4.57
C LEU A 361 3.79 6.40 5.51
N LEU A 362 3.50 7.16 6.57
CA LEU A 362 4.49 7.54 7.57
C LEU A 362 5.03 6.31 8.31
N ALA A 363 4.17 5.34 8.65
CA ALA A 363 4.60 4.06 9.21
C ALA A 363 5.56 3.31 8.27
N LEU A 364 5.26 3.30 6.96
CA LEU A 364 6.17 2.73 5.96
C LEU A 364 7.50 3.46 5.90
N VAL A 365 7.50 4.79 5.99
CA VAL A 365 8.72 5.62 6.04
C VAL A 365 9.53 5.33 7.31
N VAL A 366 8.88 5.13 8.46
CA VAL A 366 9.57 4.75 9.70
C VAL A 366 10.23 3.38 9.55
N VAL A 367 9.51 2.38 9.02
CA VAL A 367 10.09 1.05 8.75
C VAL A 367 11.24 1.14 7.76
N TYR A 368 11.11 1.98 6.74
CA TYR A 368 12.16 2.27 5.77
C TYR A 368 13.43 2.82 6.43
N VAL A 369 13.30 3.86 7.26
CA VAL A 369 14.44 4.44 8.00
C VAL A 369 15.03 3.42 8.98
N TYR A 370 14.19 2.67 9.69
CA TYR A 370 14.63 1.62 10.62
C TYR A 370 15.44 0.53 9.92
N ASN A 371 15.08 0.14 8.69
CA ASN A 371 15.82 -0.85 7.91
C ASN A 371 17.31 -0.49 7.78
N PHE A 372 17.64 0.81 7.64
CA PHE A 372 19.04 1.25 7.57
C PHE A 372 19.80 1.14 8.88
N SER A 373 19.10 1.17 10.02
CA SER A 373 19.73 1.00 11.34
C SER A 373 20.15 -0.46 11.61
N VAL A 374 19.50 -1.42 10.96
CA VAL A 374 19.70 -2.87 11.18
C VAL A 374 20.61 -3.50 10.11
N LEU A 375 21.07 -2.73 9.11
CA LEU A 375 21.96 -3.23 8.06
C LEU A 375 23.31 -3.72 8.66
N PRO A 376 23.64 -5.04 8.57
CA PRO A 376 24.88 -5.58 9.10
C PRO A 376 26.04 -5.21 8.19
N LEU A 377 26.64 -4.04 8.43
CA LEU A 377 27.79 -3.54 7.66
C LEU A 377 29.14 -3.95 8.29
N GLN A 378 29.14 -5.04 9.06
CA GLN A 378 30.32 -5.55 9.75
C GLN A 378 31.23 -6.29 8.75
N GLY A 379 32.39 -5.69 8.46
CA GLY A 379 33.37 -6.16 7.48
C GLY A 379 34.65 -5.35 7.55
N SER A 380 35.57 -5.51 6.59
CA SER A 380 36.82 -4.73 6.57
C SER A 380 36.53 -3.22 6.39
N PRO A 381 37.31 -2.31 7.01
CA PRO A 381 37.01 -0.88 7.02
C PRO A 381 36.81 -0.26 5.62
N LEU A 382 37.58 -0.72 4.62
CA LEU A 382 37.51 -0.25 3.23
C LEU A 382 36.24 -0.74 2.51
N VAL A 383 35.87 -2.01 2.71
CA VAL A 383 34.67 -2.60 2.09
C VAL A 383 33.42 -1.98 2.71
N THR A 384 33.39 -1.82 4.03
CA THR A 384 32.32 -1.12 4.74
C THR A 384 32.17 0.33 4.29
N PHE A 385 33.26 1.05 4.05
CA PHE A 385 33.22 2.42 3.51
C PHE A 385 32.65 2.49 2.09
N TYR A 386 33.05 1.56 1.21
CA TYR A 386 32.51 1.45 -0.15
C TYR A 386 31.00 1.20 -0.15
N PHE A 387 30.55 0.15 0.55
CA PHE A 387 29.14 -0.21 0.58
C PHE A 387 28.28 0.90 1.18
N LYS A 388 28.73 1.60 2.23
CA LYS A 388 27.99 2.73 2.81
C LYS A 388 27.70 3.84 1.81
N ASN A 389 28.69 4.29 1.05
CA ASN A 389 28.52 5.40 0.11
C ASN A 389 27.73 4.99 -1.15
N VAL A 390 27.91 3.76 -1.63
CA VAL A 390 27.09 3.22 -2.74
C VAL A 390 25.63 3.07 -2.31
N ILE A 391 25.38 2.52 -1.12
CA ILE A 391 24.03 2.41 -0.55
C ILE A 391 23.42 3.80 -0.37
N ALA A 392 24.17 4.79 0.10
CA ALA A 392 23.70 6.17 0.26
C ALA A 392 23.34 6.82 -1.09
N PHE A 393 24.13 6.57 -2.13
CA PHE A 393 23.83 7.05 -3.48
C PHE A 393 22.57 6.39 -4.06
N LEU A 394 22.43 5.07 -3.90
CA LEU A 394 21.19 4.37 -4.29
C LEU A 394 19.97 4.83 -3.47
N ASN A 395 20.20 5.17 -2.20
CA ASN A 395 19.19 5.70 -1.29
C ASN A 395 18.65 7.06 -1.75
N LEU A 396 19.43 7.89 -2.45
CA LEU A 396 18.94 9.13 -3.07
C LEU A 396 17.83 8.84 -4.09
N ALA A 397 18.04 7.86 -4.97
CA ALA A 397 17.03 7.46 -5.97
C ALA A 397 15.77 6.91 -5.28
N LEU A 398 15.95 6.09 -4.24
CA LEU A 398 14.87 5.47 -3.48
C LEU A 398 14.08 6.52 -2.67
N ALA A 399 14.76 7.48 -2.06
CA ALA A 399 14.15 8.62 -1.39
C ALA A 399 13.31 9.46 -2.35
N GLY A 400 13.86 9.79 -3.53
CA GLY A 400 13.12 10.46 -4.60
C GLY A 400 11.86 9.69 -5.02
N PHE A 401 11.96 8.36 -5.09
CA PHE A 401 10.82 7.49 -5.41
C PHE A 401 9.74 7.51 -4.32
N VAL A 402 10.13 7.46 -3.04
CA VAL A 402 9.21 7.58 -1.90
C VAL A 402 8.50 8.93 -1.94
N VAL A 403 9.23 10.01 -2.18
CA VAL A 403 8.70 11.37 -2.35
C VAL A 403 7.70 11.43 -3.52
N ALA A 404 8.02 10.85 -4.68
CA ALA A 404 7.10 10.77 -5.81
C ALA A 404 5.83 9.97 -5.48
N ALA A 405 5.95 8.86 -4.75
CA ALA A 405 4.84 8.01 -4.34
C ALA A 405 3.92 8.67 -3.30
N VAL A 406 4.44 9.59 -2.48
CA VAL A 406 3.63 10.45 -1.61
C VAL A 406 2.88 11.48 -2.45
N ALA A 407 3.59 12.13 -3.37
CA ALA A 407 3.05 13.18 -4.21
C ALA A 407 1.92 12.68 -5.14
N VAL A 408 1.98 11.44 -5.64
CA VAL A 408 0.86 10.87 -6.44
C VAL A 408 -0.43 10.72 -5.61
N ARG A 409 -0.34 10.57 -4.29
CA ARG A 409 -1.50 10.37 -3.41
C ARG A 409 -2.13 11.68 -2.95
N PHE A 410 -1.33 12.73 -2.77
CA PHE A 410 -1.80 13.98 -2.17
C PHE A 410 -1.78 15.18 -3.12
N ILE A 411 -0.77 15.29 -3.98
CA ILE A 411 -0.56 16.45 -4.84
C ILE A 411 -1.24 16.25 -6.19
N TYR A 412 -1.03 15.10 -6.83
CA TYR A 412 -1.66 14.79 -8.12
C TYR A 412 -3.21 14.86 -8.07
N PRO A 413 -3.90 14.31 -7.05
CA PRO A 413 -5.36 14.40 -6.96
C PRO A 413 -5.88 15.77 -6.52
N SER A 414 -5.02 16.67 -6.03
CA SER A 414 -5.43 17.91 -5.33
C SER A 414 -6.34 18.84 -6.14
N ILE A 415 -6.27 18.76 -7.47
CA ILE A 415 -7.10 19.54 -8.40
C ILE A 415 -8.40 18.79 -8.70
N SER A 416 -8.33 17.48 -8.88
CA SER A 416 -9.51 16.63 -9.07
C SER A 416 -10.43 16.64 -7.84
N LEU A 417 -9.86 16.77 -6.63
CA LEU A 417 -10.58 16.84 -5.37
C LEU A 417 -11.33 18.16 -5.13
N GLU A 418 -11.06 19.21 -5.91
CA GLU A 418 -11.95 20.39 -5.92
C GLU A 418 -13.34 20.01 -6.46
N GLY A 419 -13.42 18.97 -7.29
CA GLY A 419 -14.66 18.35 -7.76
C GLY A 419 -15.65 19.37 -8.31
N LYS A 420 -16.91 19.25 -7.87
CA LYS A 420 -18.00 20.15 -8.25
C LYS A 420 -17.87 21.57 -7.70
N ALA A 421 -16.92 21.86 -6.81
CA ALA A 421 -16.73 23.21 -6.28
C ALA A 421 -15.75 24.06 -7.12
N LEU A 422 -15.16 23.49 -8.17
CA LEU A 422 -14.20 24.19 -9.02
C LEU A 422 -14.79 25.45 -9.68
N TRP A 423 -16.08 25.45 -10.01
CA TRP A 423 -16.75 26.63 -10.60
C TRP A 423 -16.70 27.84 -9.66
N VAL A 424 -16.74 27.65 -8.33
CA VAL A 424 -16.65 28.74 -7.34
C VAL A 424 -15.29 29.41 -7.39
N LEU A 425 -14.22 28.64 -7.56
CA LEU A 425 -12.86 29.18 -7.68
C LEU A 425 -12.66 29.95 -9.00
N ARG A 426 -13.46 29.65 -10.03
CA ARG A 426 -13.39 30.29 -11.34
C ARG A 426 -14.23 31.54 -11.46
N THR A 427 -15.38 31.59 -10.78
CA THR A 427 -16.22 32.78 -10.73
C THR A 427 -15.71 33.80 -9.72
N ALA A 428 -14.87 33.39 -8.77
CA ALA A 428 -14.17 34.30 -7.88
C ALA A 428 -13.22 35.23 -8.66
N PRO A 429 -13.06 36.50 -8.26
CA PRO A 429 -12.10 37.45 -8.85
C PRO A 429 -10.66 37.12 -8.45
N LEU A 430 -10.20 35.91 -8.80
CA LEU A 430 -8.91 35.34 -8.48
C LEU A 430 -8.19 34.91 -9.75
N GLU A 431 -6.94 35.32 -9.90
CA GLU A 431 -6.09 34.80 -10.96
C GLU A 431 -5.84 33.30 -10.74
N LEU A 432 -6.11 32.46 -11.76
CA LEU A 432 -5.83 31.01 -11.72
C LEU A 432 -4.37 30.68 -11.35
N ARG A 433 -3.44 31.60 -11.67
CA ARG A 433 -2.03 31.50 -11.26
C ARG A 433 -1.86 31.47 -9.73
N ARG A 434 -2.69 32.21 -8.98
CA ARG A 434 -2.66 32.21 -7.50
C ARG A 434 -3.15 30.89 -6.93
N VAL A 435 -4.15 30.27 -7.57
CA VAL A 435 -4.64 28.92 -7.21
C VAL A 435 -3.55 27.88 -7.43
N TRP A 436 -2.85 27.94 -8.57
CA TRP A 436 -1.71 27.06 -8.85
C TRP A 436 -0.64 27.16 -7.77
N TRP A 437 -0.19 28.38 -7.44
CA TRP A 437 0.85 28.57 -6.42
C TRP A 437 0.38 28.17 -5.02
N ALA A 438 -0.89 28.42 -4.67
CA ALA A 438 -1.43 27.94 -3.40
C ALA A 438 -1.31 26.41 -3.28
N LYS A 439 -1.68 25.67 -4.35
CA LYS A 439 -1.57 24.21 -4.39
C LYS A 439 -0.12 23.71 -4.47
N PHE A 440 0.74 24.46 -5.16
CA PHE A 440 2.16 24.16 -5.23
C PHE A 440 2.82 24.24 -3.84
N TRP A 441 2.61 25.33 -3.11
CA TRP A 441 3.19 25.52 -1.78
C TRP A 441 2.57 24.60 -0.72
N SER A 442 1.26 24.33 -0.80
CA SER A 442 0.62 23.38 0.11
C SER A 442 1.13 21.94 -0.08
N GLY A 443 1.50 21.57 -1.30
CA GLY A 443 2.13 20.28 -1.60
C GLY A 443 3.63 20.22 -1.34
N LEU A 444 4.38 21.27 -1.71
CA LEU A 444 5.84 21.30 -1.63
C LEU A 444 6.33 21.25 -0.18
N LEU A 445 5.77 22.08 0.72
CA LEU A 445 6.33 22.21 2.07
C LEU A 445 6.30 20.89 2.87
N PRO A 446 5.18 20.14 2.97
CA PRO A 446 5.17 18.87 3.67
C PRO A 446 6.06 17.82 2.99
N LEU A 447 6.10 17.84 1.66
CA LEU A 447 6.85 16.86 0.88
C LEU A 447 8.37 17.06 1.01
N LEU A 448 8.81 18.32 1.01
CA LEU A 448 10.20 18.70 1.16
C LEU A 448 10.70 18.36 2.57
N VAL A 449 9.91 18.68 3.61
CA VAL A 449 10.23 18.27 4.99
C VAL A 449 10.35 16.76 5.09
N LEU A 450 9.41 16.00 4.51
CA LEU A 450 9.47 14.54 4.51
C LEU A 450 10.72 14.01 3.80
N GLY A 451 11.04 14.54 2.62
CA GLY A 451 12.18 14.14 1.82
C GLY A 451 13.52 14.41 2.53
N GLU A 452 13.72 15.65 3.00
CA GLU A 452 14.95 16.04 3.68
C GLU A 452 15.17 15.24 4.96
N VAL A 453 14.13 15.08 5.79
CA VAL A 453 14.22 14.25 7.00
C VAL A 453 14.60 12.82 6.65
N LEU A 454 14.03 12.25 5.58
CA LEU A 454 14.31 10.89 5.15
C LEU A 454 15.77 10.73 4.69
N VAL A 455 16.29 11.63 3.86
CA VAL A 455 17.68 11.57 3.39
C VAL A 455 18.68 11.85 4.51
N LEU A 456 18.45 12.87 5.33
CA LEU A 456 19.33 13.20 6.45
C LEU A 456 19.35 12.08 7.50
N ALA A 457 18.19 11.53 7.87
CA ALA A 457 18.12 10.42 8.82
C ALA A 457 18.84 9.18 8.29
N THR A 458 18.52 8.72 7.07
CA THR A 458 19.15 7.52 6.49
C THR A 458 20.66 7.67 6.30
N ASN A 459 21.13 8.83 5.82
CA ASN A 459 22.56 9.11 5.69
C ASN A 459 23.27 9.17 7.05
N SER A 460 22.61 9.71 8.09
CA SER A 460 23.17 9.75 9.44
C SER A 460 23.32 8.35 10.04
N TYR A 461 22.35 7.46 9.84
CA TYR A 461 22.44 6.05 10.26
C TYR A 461 23.57 5.31 9.53
N LEU A 462 23.75 5.57 8.22
CA LEU A 462 24.82 4.97 7.43
C LEU A 462 26.22 5.53 7.76
N ARG A 463 26.31 6.69 8.41
CA ARG A 463 27.55 7.43 8.70
C ARG A 463 28.38 7.66 7.43
N VAL A 464 27.74 8.27 6.43
CA VAL A 464 28.33 8.54 5.10
C VAL A 464 29.22 9.78 5.12
N MET A 465 29.98 9.99 4.05
CA MET A 465 30.80 11.19 3.91
C MET A 465 29.95 12.48 3.86
N PRO A 466 30.45 13.62 4.38
CA PRO A 466 29.76 14.90 4.30
C PRO A 466 29.38 15.29 2.86
N PHE A 467 30.24 14.97 1.89
CA PHE A 467 29.95 15.20 0.46
C PHE A 467 28.66 14.49 0.02
N MET A 468 28.49 13.20 0.36
CA MET A 468 27.28 12.46 0.00
C MET A 468 26.05 12.99 0.71
N MET A 469 26.20 13.43 1.97
CA MET A 469 25.11 14.03 2.73
C MET A 469 24.59 15.31 2.06
N TRP A 470 25.50 16.22 1.67
CA TRP A 470 25.14 17.47 1.00
C TRP A 470 24.62 17.25 -0.42
N LEU A 471 25.27 16.38 -1.22
CA LEU A 471 24.84 16.06 -2.57
C LEU A 471 23.39 15.54 -2.55
N SER A 472 23.12 14.51 -1.76
CA SER A 472 21.78 13.91 -1.69
C SER A 472 20.71 14.86 -1.16
N SER A 473 21.01 15.71 -0.17
CA SER A 473 20.08 16.73 0.33
C SER A 473 19.77 17.79 -0.73
N VAL A 474 20.80 18.38 -1.36
CA VAL A 474 20.60 19.41 -2.40
C VAL A 474 19.87 18.84 -3.62
N THR A 475 20.21 17.63 -4.05
CA THR A 475 19.55 16.98 -5.18
C THR A 475 18.09 16.67 -4.86
N LEU A 476 17.79 16.13 -3.68
CA LEU A 476 16.41 15.83 -3.30
C LEU A 476 15.58 17.11 -3.15
N PHE A 477 16.17 18.16 -2.58
CA PHE A 477 15.56 19.49 -2.53
C PHE A 477 15.15 19.93 -3.94
N ALA A 478 16.06 19.89 -4.91
CA ALA A 478 15.80 20.31 -6.29
C ALA A 478 14.76 19.42 -7.00
N ILE A 479 14.89 18.09 -6.88
CA ILE A 479 13.95 17.12 -7.46
C ILE A 479 12.53 17.32 -6.90
N SER A 480 12.39 17.69 -5.62
CA SER A 480 11.08 17.89 -4.98
C SER A 480 10.24 18.97 -5.68
N PHE A 481 10.86 20.05 -6.16
CA PHE A 481 10.17 21.08 -6.97
C PHE A 481 9.65 20.48 -8.29
N GLY A 482 10.48 19.68 -8.96
CA GLY A 482 10.11 18.97 -10.19
C GLY A 482 8.93 18.02 -9.95
N ILE A 483 9.01 17.17 -8.92
CA ILE A 483 7.96 16.20 -8.55
C ILE A 483 6.61 16.90 -8.29
N VAL A 484 6.59 17.96 -7.47
CA VAL A 484 5.34 18.69 -7.14
C VAL A 484 4.75 19.34 -8.39
N SER A 485 5.57 19.99 -9.20
CA SER A 485 5.09 20.66 -10.43
C SER A 485 4.56 19.67 -11.47
N LEU A 486 5.22 18.51 -11.65
CA LEU A 486 4.73 17.41 -12.48
C LEU A 486 3.41 16.87 -11.95
N GLY A 487 3.28 16.71 -10.63
CA GLY A 487 2.08 16.20 -9.98
C GLY A 487 0.87 17.07 -10.27
N LEU A 488 1.03 18.38 -10.10
CA LEU A 488 -0.02 19.34 -10.45
C LEU A 488 -0.28 19.37 -11.96
N ALA A 489 0.75 19.37 -12.80
CA ALA A 489 0.59 19.48 -14.25
C ALA A 489 -0.16 18.27 -14.85
N VAL A 490 0.20 17.06 -14.43
CA VAL A 490 -0.50 15.84 -14.84
C VAL A 490 -1.90 15.79 -14.21
N GLY A 491 -2.06 16.29 -12.97
CA GLY A 491 -3.35 16.42 -12.29
C GLY A 491 -4.35 17.33 -13.02
N VAL A 492 -3.88 18.43 -13.60
CA VAL A 492 -4.68 19.30 -14.48
C VAL A 492 -4.99 18.62 -15.81
N THR A 493 -4.06 17.83 -16.35
CA THR A 493 -4.20 17.22 -17.69
C THR A 493 -5.18 16.05 -17.70
N TYR A 494 -5.24 15.30 -16.60
CA TYR A 494 -6.14 14.17 -16.41
C TYR A 494 -7.04 14.38 -15.19
N PRO A 495 -7.94 15.39 -15.20
CA PRO A 495 -8.80 15.67 -14.06
C PRO A 495 -9.90 14.61 -13.97
N ASN A 496 -10.21 14.17 -12.76
CA ASN A 496 -11.35 13.30 -12.48
C ASN A 496 -12.19 13.88 -11.33
N PHE A 497 -13.10 14.80 -11.67
CA PHE A 497 -13.95 15.51 -10.71
C PHE A 497 -15.08 14.65 -10.13
N GLU A 498 -15.34 13.46 -10.69
CA GLU A 498 -16.34 12.52 -10.21
C GLU A 498 -15.77 11.51 -9.20
N ALA A 499 -14.47 11.54 -8.93
CA ALA A 499 -13.84 10.58 -8.04
C ALA A 499 -14.18 10.84 -6.56
N ASP A 500 -14.60 9.76 -5.88
CA ASP A 500 -15.05 9.81 -4.48
C ASP A 500 -13.90 9.97 -3.46
N ASN A 501 -12.68 9.59 -3.84
CA ASN A 501 -11.51 9.61 -2.96
C ASN A 501 -10.20 9.84 -3.74
N ALA A 502 -9.21 10.40 -3.05
CA ALA A 502 -7.89 10.70 -3.61
C ALA A 502 -7.17 9.45 -4.15
N ALA A 503 -7.33 8.30 -3.48
CA ALA A 503 -6.69 7.04 -3.85
C ALA A 503 -7.16 6.51 -5.21
N ARG A 504 -8.44 6.64 -5.56
CA ARG A 504 -8.96 6.21 -6.86
C ARG A 504 -8.47 7.11 -7.99
N VAL A 505 -8.28 8.41 -7.73
CA VAL A 505 -7.64 9.33 -8.67
C VAL A 505 -6.19 8.91 -8.87
N ALA A 506 -5.43 8.68 -7.79
CA ALA A 506 -4.03 8.23 -7.85
C ALA A 506 -3.85 6.91 -8.61
N ALA A 507 -4.82 5.99 -8.54
CA ALA A 507 -4.82 4.73 -9.29
C ALA A 507 -5.33 4.84 -10.75
N SER A 508 -5.52 6.06 -11.25
CA SER A 508 -5.97 6.30 -12.63
C SER A 508 -4.82 6.25 -13.64
N THR A 509 -5.16 6.33 -14.93
CA THR A 509 -4.19 6.43 -16.03
C THR A 509 -3.27 7.64 -15.85
N GLY A 510 -3.79 8.77 -15.37
CA GLY A 510 -2.98 9.97 -15.10
C GLY A 510 -1.96 9.75 -13.97
N GLY A 511 -2.34 9.00 -12.94
CA GLY A 511 -1.42 8.60 -11.87
C GLY A 511 -0.27 7.71 -12.37
N LEU A 512 -0.54 6.78 -13.30
CA LEU A 512 0.50 5.98 -13.95
C LEU A 512 1.47 6.85 -14.77
N VAL A 513 0.93 7.74 -15.61
CA VAL A 513 1.75 8.66 -16.43
C VAL A 513 2.63 9.53 -15.53
N TYR A 514 2.07 10.06 -14.45
CA TYR A 514 2.81 10.81 -13.44
C TYR A 514 3.97 10.00 -12.84
N MET A 515 3.72 8.74 -12.44
CA MET A 515 4.75 7.88 -11.87
C MET A 515 5.88 7.58 -12.86
N ILE A 516 5.56 7.32 -14.12
CA ILE A 516 6.57 7.08 -15.17
C ILE A 516 7.42 8.34 -15.36
N LEU A 517 6.79 9.52 -15.48
CA LEU A 517 7.52 10.79 -15.63
C LEU A 517 8.43 11.08 -14.43
N CYS A 518 7.97 10.83 -13.20
CA CYS A 518 8.79 10.99 -12.01
C CYS A 518 9.95 10.00 -11.97
N MET A 519 9.72 8.71 -12.28
CA MET A 519 10.78 7.71 -12.33
C MET A 519 11.84 8.06 -13.38
N SER A 520 11.42 8.47 -14.59
CA SER A 520 12.34 8.90 -15.64
C SER A 520 13.11 10.16 -15.25
N PHE A 521 12.45 11.12 -14.60
CA PHE A 521 13.10 12.34 -14.10
C PHE A 521 14.15 12.04 -13.02
N ILE A 522 13.78 11.28 -11.98
CA ILE A 522 14.69 10.89 -10.90
C ILE A 522 15.86 10.07 -11.48
N GLY A 523 15.57 9.09 -12.33
CA GLY A 523 16.58 8.25 -12.96
C GLY A 523 17.57 9.05 -13.80
N LEU A 524 17.10 10.04 -14.57
CA LEU A 524 17.97 10.91 -15.36
C LEU A 524 18.91 11.75 -14.48
N VAL A 525 18.40 12.34 -13.39
CA VAL A 525 19.20 13.12 -12.45
C VAL A 525 20.25 12.22 -11.78
N VAL A 526 19.85 11.04 -11.29
CA VAL A 526 20.76 10.08 -10.65
C VAL A 526 21.83 9.57 -11.63
N VAL A 527 21.49 9.28 -12.88
CA VAL A 527 22.48 8.84 -13.89
C VAL A 527 23.53 9.93 -14.15
N LEU A 528 23.11 11.19 -14.20
CA LEU A 528 24.06 12.30 -14.35
C LEU A 528 24.98 12.43 -13.13
N GLU A 529 24.48 12.23 -11.93
CA GLU A 529 25.28 12.30 -10.70
C GLU A 529 26.16 11.07 -10.46
N ALA A 530 25.83 9.92 -11.06
CA ALA A 530 26.55 8.67 -10.86
C ALA A 530 28.02 8.76 -11.28
N TRP A 531 28.31 9.45 -12.40
CA TRP A 531 29.68 9.63 -12.87
C TRP A 531 30.52 10.53 -11.94
N PRO A 532 30.08 11.76 -11.58
CA PRO A 532 30.74 12.57 -10.56
C PRO A 532 31.01 11.83 -9.26
N VAL A 533 30.01 11.10 -8.76
CA VAL A 533 30.10 10.31 -7.54
C VAL A 533 31.16 9.23 -7.68
N TYR A 534 31.16 8.48 -8.80
CA TYR A 534 32.15 7.43 -9.05
C TYR A 534 33.58 7.98 -9.11
N VAL A 535 33.80 9.07 -9.85
CA VAL A 535 35.13 9.68 -10.03
C VAL A 535 35.67 10.22 -8.70
N LEU A 536 34.85 10.99 -7.97
CA LEU A 536 35.23 11.50 -6.66
C LEU A 536 35.49 10.36 -5.69
N PHE A 537 34.61 9.37 -5.64
CA PHE A 537 34.78 8.23 -4.76
C PHE A 537 36.08 7.43 -5.07
N MET A 538 36.38 7.15 -6.33
CA MET A 538 37.61 6.45 -6.73
C MET A 538 38.87 7.27 -6.44
N SER A 539 38.81 8.59 -6.59
CA SER A 539 39.95 9.47 -6.26
C SER A 539 40.29 9.46 -4.77
N TRP A 540 39.27 9.40 -3.91
CA TRP A 540 39.43 9.29 -2.46
C TRP A 540 39.98 7.93 -2.05
N LEU A 541 39.51 6.84 -2.70
CA LEU A 541 39.98 5.49 -2.40
C LEU A 541 41.46 5.28 -2.81
N ARG A 542 41.88 5.94 -3.90
CA ARG A 542 43.25 5.84 -4.45
C ARG A 542 44.21 6.91 -3.91
N ALA A 543 43.74 7.81 -3.03
CA ALA A 543 44.49 8.97 -2.56
C ALA A 543 45.15 9.80 -3.69
N SER A 544 44.51 9.84 -4.86
CA SER A 544 45.04 10.46 -6.07
C SER A 544 44.48 11.88 -6.23
N ALA A 545 45.33 12.87 -6.52
CA ALA A 545 44.89 14.22 -6.81
C ALA A 545 44.01 14.26 -8.07
N VAL A 546 42.83 14.88 -7.97
CA VAL A 546 41.91 15.06 -9.09
C VAL A 546 42.39 16.25 -9.94
N SER A 547 42.53 16.05 -11.25
CA SER A 547 42.95 17.12 -12.17
C SER A 547 41.93 18.27 -12.21
N THR A 548 42.39 19.49 -12.51
CA THR A 548 41.50 20.67 -12.67
C THR A 548 40.45 20.47 -13.77
N ALA A 549 40.81 19.80 -14.87
CA ALA A 549 39.87 19.44 -15.94
C ALA A 549 38.76 18.49 -15.46
N THR A 550 39.11 17.52 -14.59
CA THR A 550 38.13 16.59 -14.01
C THR A 550 37.18 17.32 -13.06
N TRP A 551 37.66 18.27 -12.26
CA TRP A 551 36.81 19.13 -11.42
C TRP A 551 35.81 19.95 -12.23
N VAL A 552 36.22 20.52 -13.35
CA VAL A 552 35.32 21.23 -14.27
C VAL A 552 34.25 20.28 -14.83
N SER A 553 34.62 19.06 -15.21
CA SER A 553 33.65 18.07 -15.71
C SER A 553 32.64 17.61 -14.65
N ILE A 554 33.08 17.47 -13.39
CA ILE A 554 32.22 17.17 -12.24
C ILE A 554 31.22 18.31 -12.01
N ALA A 555 31.71 19.55 -11.96
CA ALA A 555 30.88 20.72 -11.78
C ALA A 555 29.86 20.88 -12.92
N ALA A 556 30.27 20.65 -14.18
CA ALA A 556 29.38 20.68 -15.33
C ALA A 556 28.28 19.62 -15.25
N SER A 557 28.61 18.40 -14.81
CA SER A 557 27.65 17.31 -14.66
C SER A 557 26.63 17.57 -13.53
N LEU A 558 27.09 18.07 -12.37
CA LEU A 558 26.19 18.47 -11.28
C LEU A 558 25.33 19.68 -11.67
N ALA A 559 25.89 20.65 -12.40
CA ALA A 559 25.14 21.77 -12.95
C ALA A 559 24.09 21.31 -13.97
N ALA A 560 24.38 20.31 -14.79
CA ALA A 560 23.42 19.71 -15.71
C ALA A 560 22.27 19.01 -14.96
N ALA A 561 22.57 18.28 -13.88
CA ALA A 561 21.56 17.64 -13.03
C ALA A 561 20.60 18.67 -12.40
N LEU A 562 21.16 19.78 -11.88
CA LEU A 562 20.38 20.91 -11.36
C LEU A 562 19.57 21.60 -12.47
N ALA A 563 20.18 21.83 -13.64
CA ALA A 563 19.52 22.46 -14.79
C ALA A 563 18.31 21.64 -15.28
N ILE A 564 18.42 20.31 -15.30
CA ILE A 564 17.29 19.42 -15.63
C ILE A 564 16.18 19.55 -14.58
N SER A 565 16.52 19.60 -13.29
CA SER A 565 15.54 19.79 -12.23
C SER A 565 14.77 21.10 -12.36
N VAL A 566 15.50 22.20 -12.66
CA VAL A 566 14.91 23.51 -12.94
C VAL A 566 14.07 23.48 -14.22
N LEU A 567 14.56 22.83 -15.28
CA LEU A 567 13.85 22.71 -16.55
C LEU A 567 12.52 21.99 -16.37
N VAL A 568 12.53 20.83 -15.70
CA VAL A 568 11.31 20.05 -15.41
C VAL A 568 10.34 20.89 -14.59
N PHE A 569 10.82 21.61 -13.58
CA PHE A 569 9.99 22.52 -12.78
C PHE A 569 9.33 23.61 -13.64
N VAL A 570 10.12 24.32 -14.46
CA VAL A 570 9.64 25.44 -15.29
C VAL A 570 8.68 24.97 -16.37
N VAL A 571 9.04 23.89 -17.10
CA VAL A 571 8.22 23.33 -18.17
C VAL A 571 6.90 22.81 -17.63
N SER A 572 6.93 22.03 -16.54
CA SER A 572 5.72 21.48 -15.93
C SER A 572 4.81 22.58 -15.38
N THR A 573 5.37 23.61 -14.77
CA THR A 573 4.61 24.76 -14.26
C THR A 573 3.96 25.56 -15.39
N ARG A 574 4.70 25.87 -16.47
CA ARG A 574 4.15 26.58 -17.63
C ARG A 574 3.08 25.75 -18.33
N TYR A 575 3.31 24.46 -18.50
CA TYR A 575 2.35 23.53 -19.10
C TYR A 575 1.07 23.41 -18.26
N GLY A 576 1.21 23.21 -16.95
CA GLY A 576 0.10 23.11 -16.01
C GLY A 576 -0.74 24.38 -15.94
N LEU A 577 -0.11 25.56 -15.91
CA LEU A 577 -0.82 26.85 -15.93
C LEU A 577 -1.65 27.04 -17.21
N ARG A 578 -1.07 26.74 -18.38
CA ARG A 578 -1.78 26.81 -19.67
C ARG A 578 -2.96 25.85 -19.70
N ARG A 579 -2.77 24.61 -19.24
CA ARG A 579 -3.85 23.61 -19.18
C ARG A 579 -4.94 23.99 -18.19
N LEU A 580 -4.60 24.61 -17.07
CA LEU A 580 -5.56 25.02 -16.05
C LEU A 580 -6.53 26.09 -16.56
N GLN A 581 -6.05 26.95 -17.48
CA GLN A 581 -6.87 27.92 -18.20
C GLN A 581 -7.81 27.26 -19.22
N MET A 582 -7.42 26.14 -19.82
CA MET A 582 -8.18 25.44 -20.86
C MET A 582 -9.21 24.43 -20.35
N ILE A 583 -9.14 23.98 -19.09
CA ILE A 583 -10.17 23.06 -18.55
C ILE A 583 -11.54 23.74 -18.75
N GLU A 584 -12.51 23.09 -19.39
CA GLU A 584 -13.90 23.56 -19.40
C GLU A 584 -14.60 23.02 -18.15
N GLY A 585 -15.45 23.85 -17.53
CA GLY A 585 -16.11 23.55 -16.25
C GLY A 585 -17.32 22.64 -16.41
#